data_AF-A0A653Q1I2-F1
#
_entry.id   AF-A0A653Q1I2-F1
#
_cell.length_a   1.000
_cell.length_b   1.000
_cell.length_c   1.000
_cell.angle_alpha   90.00
_cell.angle_beta   90.00
_cell.angle_gamma   90.00
#
_symmetry.space_group_name_H-M   'P 1'
#
loop_
_entity.id
_entity.type
_entity.pdbx_description
1 polymer ?
#
loop_
_entity_poly.entity_id
_entity_poly.type
_entity_poly.pdbx_seq_one_letter_code
_entity_poly.pdbx_strand_id
1 'polypeptide(L)'
;MKTKTLLFGAGESSKTYISNNETSREFIGIVDNDKQKEGLLIEGVPVISPAAIGHLVFDEIVITTQWAVEVEAQLLNELDVPHQKIVVPPKSHLKKQTPPFYNAASRQLGRNIISELSSIAINESVPLVLDFGTLLGIIRDKDIIEWDDDIDFSMPTHYFQSVLNVIEAFVENNVSNLTWKVSKTLDKKNRGIGIVLEFDDPLNNLAQFKTTFSAREVKDGKSIHLPSLGMWFAPEKHFNGTALVNWNTCQVQTPVQSSEYLAFLYGSDWNVPKKNITFTDYANTQVVEFSEFKDAGLRVESDKKIDMSLVSK
;
A
#
# COMPACT_ATOMS: atom_id res chain seq x y z
N MET A 1 26.70 -16.66 -17.96
CA MET A 1 26.41 -15.40 -18.69
C MET A 1 25.03 -14.94 -18.26
N LYS A 2 24.83 -13.63 -18.09
CA LYS A 2 23.51 -13.09 -17.74
C LYS A 2 22.62 -13.03 -18.98
N THR A 3 21.32 -13.25 -18.82
CA THR A 3 20.35 -13.15 -19.92
C THR A 3 20.10 -11.68 -20.25
N LYS A 4 20.32 -11.27 -21.50
CA LYS A 4 20.05 -9.91 -21.98
C LYS A 4 18.56 -9.70 -22.14
N THR A 5 17.99 -8.86 -21.28
CA THR A 5 16.55 -8.74 -21.08
C THR A 5 16.09 -7.33 -21.41
N LEU A 6 15.06 -7.21 -22.25
CA LEU A 6 14.25 -6.00 -22.37
C LEU A 6 13.01 -6.13 -21.48
N LEU A 7 12.51 -5.03 -20.96
CA LEU A 7 11.22 -4.98 -20.26
C LEU A 7 10.23 -4.16 -21.08
N PHE A 8 8.96 -4.56 -21.15
CA PHE A 8 7.92 -3.77 -21.81
C PHE A 8 6.92 -3.24 -20.79
N GLY A 9 6.94 -1.92 -20.57
CA GLY A 9 6.13 -1.16 -19.63
C GLY A 9 6.97 -0.51 -18.53
N ALA A 10 7.14 0.81 -18.61
CA ALA A 10 7.89 1.63 -17.64
C ALA A 10 6.99 2.05 -16.47
N GLY A 11 6.64 1.07 -15.62
CA GLY A 11 5.84 1.24 -14.42
C GLY A 11 6.48 0.60 -13.19
N GLU A 12 5.75 0.48 -12.09
CA GLU A 12 6.30 -0.07 -10.83
C GLU A 12 6.71 -1.55 -10.95
N SER A 13 6.00 -2.30 -11.79
CA SER A 13 6.31 -3.69 -12.09
C SER A 13 7.67 -3.89 -12.77
N SER A 14 8.14 -2.95 -13.59
CA SER A 14 9.46 -3.06 -14.21
C SER A 14 10.58 -2.84 -13.19
N LYS A 15 10.44 -1.85 -12.29
CA LYS A 15 11.37 -1.64 -11.16
C LYS A 15 11.49 -2.90 -10.32
N THR A 16 10.33 -3.45 -9.96
CA THR A 16 10.25 -4.66 -9.13
C THR A 16 10.89 -5.85 -9.82
N TYR A 17 10.64 -6.04 -11.13
CA TYR A 17 11.24 -7.12 -11.89
C TYR A 17 12.77 -6.97 -12.03
N ILE A 18 13.28 -5.74 -12.17
CA ILE A 18 14.72 -5.45 -12.19
C ILE A 18 15.36 -5.90 -10.89
N SER A 19 14.85 -5.39 -9.77
CA SER A 19 15.35 -5.71 -8.43
C SER A 19 15.32 -7.22 -8.16
N ASN A 20 14.25 -7.90 -8.56
CA ASN A 20 14.09 -9.34 -8.35
C ASN A 20 15.07 -10.22 -9.16
N ASN A 21 15.69 -9.70 -10.23
CA ASN A 21 16.43 -10.52 -11.20
C ASN A 21 17.81 -9.94 -11.61
N GLU A 22 18.30 -8.91 -10.93
CA GLU A 22 19.57 -8.21 -11.27
C GLU A 22 20.81 -9.12 -11.27
N THR A 23 20.78 -10.21 -10.48
CA THR A 23 21.89 -11.17 -10.37
C THR A 23 21.95 -12.12 -11.57
N SER A 24 20.80 -12.46 -12.17
CA SER A 24 20.69 -13.40 -13.29
C SER A 24 20.54 -12.72 -14.66
N ARG A 25 20.18 -11.43 -14.71
CA ARG A 25 19.84 -10.71 -15.94
C ARG A 25 20.66 -9.45 -16.15
N GLU A 26 20.89 -9.12 -17.41
CA GLU A 26 21.42 -7.83 -17.85
C GLU A 26 20.27 -7.07 -18.53
N PHE A 27 19.83 -5.97 -17.94
CA PHE A 27 18.71 -5.20 -18.48
C PHE A 27 19.21 -4.17 -19.50
N ILE A 28 18.81 -4.36 -20.77
CA ILE A 28 19.29 -3.56 -21.90
C ILE A 28 18.47 -2.28 -22.08
N GLY A 29 17.20 -2.30 -21.65
CA GLY A 29 16.27 -1.18 -21.80
C GLY A 29 14.86 -1.54 -21.35
N ILE A 30 14.07 -0.50 -21.07
CA ILE A 30 12.64 -0.59 -20.80
C ILE A 30 11.90 0.06 -21.97
N VAL A 31 11.08 -0.69 -22.68
CA VAL A 31 10.25 -0.22 -23.77
C VAL A 31 8.93 0.31 -23.22
N ASP A 32 8.49 1.49 -23.64
CA ASP A 32 7.15 2.01 -23.30
C ASP A 32 6.55 2.78 -24.49
N ASN A 33 5.23 2.66 -24.70
CA ASN A 33 4.52 3.37 -25.76
C ASN A 33 4.33 4.87 -25.43
N ASP A 34 4.46 5.25 -24.17
CA ASP A 34 4.40 6.64 -23.74
C ASP A 34 5.69 7.40 -24.07
N LYS A 35 5.65 8.19 -25.13
CA LYS A 35 6.77 9.04 -25.59
C LYS A 35 7.28 10.00 -24.51
N GLN A 36 6.47 10.37 -23.52
CA GLN A 36 6.92 11.27 -22.45
C GLN A 36 7.95 10.60 -21.52
N LYS A 37 7.99 9.27 -21.51
CA LYS A 37 8.93 8.50 -20.69
C LYS A 37 10.24 8.19 -21.41
N GLU A 38 10.32 8.37 -22.73
CA GLU A 38 11.52 8.09 -23.50
C GLU A 38 12.72 8.93 -22.99
N GLY A 39 13.85 8.26 -22.76
CA GLY A 39 15.05 8.87 -22.19
C GLY A 39 15.09 8.96 -20.66
N LEU A 40 14.02 8.59 -19.94
CA LEU A 40 14.08 8.45 -18.49
C LEU A 40 14.96 7.25 -18.09
N LEU A 41 15.53 7.31 -16.88
CA LEU A 41 16.21 6.18 -16.25
C LEU A 41 15.35 5.62 -15.13
N ILE A 42 15.14 4.31 -15.12
CA ILE A 42 14.43 3.58 -14.07
C ILE A 42 15.37 2.49 -13.57
N GLU A 43 15.75 2.53 -12.29
CA GLU A 43 16.78 1.63 -11.72
C GLU A 43 18.08 1.60 -12.55
N GLY A 44 18.46 2.76 -13.12
CA GLY A 44 19.64 2.88 -13.99
C GLY A 44 19.46 2.33 -15.41
N VAL A 45 18.28 1.77 -15.75
CA VAL A 45 17.96 1.23 -17.08
C VAL A 45 17.22 2.30 -17.90
N PRO A 46 17.63 2.57 -19.16
CA PRO A 46 17.00 3.58 -20.00
C PRO A 46 15.63 3.14 -20.52
N VAL A 47 14.68 4.06 -20.51
CA VAL A 47 13.39 3.91 -21.17
C VAL A 47 13.53 4.33 -22.64
N ILE A 48 13.08 3.48 -23.55
CA ILE A 48 13.26 3.60 -25.00
C ILE A 48 11.94 3.43 -25.74
N SER A 49 11.86 4.02 -26.94
CA SER A 49 10.73 3.81 -27.84
C SER A 49 10.69 2.37 -28.40
N PRO A 50 9.50 1.77 -28.63
CA PRO A 50 9.36 0.46 -29.26
C PRO A 50 10.04 0.35 -30.63
N ALA A 51 10.14 1.46 -31.36
CA ALA A 51 10.83 1.50 -32.64
C ALA A 51 12.33 1.15 -32.55
N ALA A 52 12.94 1.28 -31.36
CA ALA A 52 14.35 0.95 -31.15
C ALA A 52 14.61 -0.56 -31.05
N ILE A 53 13.59 -1.40 -30.79
CA ILE A 53 13.76 -2.84 -30.51
C ILE A 53 14.53 -3.54 -31.65
N GLY A 54 14.21 -3.24 -32.90
CA GLY A 54 14.84 -3.87 -34.08
C GLY A 54 16.34 -3.61 -34.21
N HIS A 55 16.88 -2.65 -33.48
CA HIS A 55 18.30 -2.31 -33.47
C HIS A 55 19.06 -2.85 -32.25
N LEU A 56 18.37 -3.55 -31.33
CA LEU A 56 18.93 -4.03 -30.08
C LEU A 56 19.23 -5.52 -30.12
N VAL A 57 20.28 -5.92 -29.41
CA VAL A 57 20.64 -7.33 -29.20
C VAL A 57 20.16 -7.76 -27.82
N PHE A 58 19.16 -8.64 -27.79
CA PHE A 58 18.56 -9.18 -26.57
C PHE A 58 18.17 -10.65 -26.74
N ASP A 59 18.14 -11.38 -25.62
CA ASP A 59 17.74 -12.79 -25.57
C ASP A 59 16.22 -12.91 -25.39
N GLU A 60 15.63 -12.06 -24.55
CA GLU A 60 14.19 -12.03 -24.29
C GLU A 60 13.65 -10.61 -24.02
N ILE A 61 12.34 -10.45 -24.19
CA ILE A 61 11.58 -9.29 -23.75
C ILE A 61 10.46 -9.74 -22.80
N VAL A 62 10.45 -9.16 -21.60
CA VAL A 62 9.51 -9.49 -20.53
C VAL A 62 8.43 -8.42 -20.48
N ILE A 63 7.16 -8.83 -20.52
CA ILE A 63 6.04 -7.90 -20.41
C ILE A 63 5.79 -7.57 -18.94
N THR A 64 6.05 -6.32 -18.55
CA THR A 64 5.95 -5.82 -17.17
C THR A 64 4.81 -4.82 -17.00
N THR A 65 3.74 -4.97 -17.78
CA THR A 65 2.56 -4.10 -17.73
C THR A 65 1.26 -4.88 -17.60
N GLN A 66 0.20 -4.22 -17.15
CA GLN A 66 -1.15 -4.80 -17.05
C GLN A 66 -1.79 -5.07 -18.42
N TRP A 67 -1.36 -4.37 -19.47
CA TRP A 67 -1.86 -4.51 -20.85
C TRP A 67 -1.10 -5.61 -21.61
N ALA A 68 -0.98 -6.79 -21.00
CA ALA A 68 -0.08 -7.82 -21.51
C ALA A 68 -0.52 -8.38 -22.88
N VAL A 69 -1.82 -8.52 -23.10
CA VAL A 69 -2.39 -9.05 -24.35
C VAL A 69 -2.13 -8.09 -25.50
N GLU A 70 -2.34 -6.79 -25.28
CA GLU A 70 -2.14 -5.75 -26.27
C GLU A 70 -0.66 -5.59 -26.62
N VAL A 71 0.21 -5.62 -25.60
CA VAL A 71 1.66 -5.54 -25.79
C VAL A 71 2.21 -6.78 -26.50
N GLU A 72 1.73 -7.98 -26.14
CA GLU A 72 2.13 -9.21 -26.83
C GLU A 72 1.74 -9.17 -28.31
N ALA A 73 0.52 -8.72 -28.62
CA ALA A 73 0.07 -8.53 -30.00
C ALA A 73 0.92 -7.49 -30.75
N GLN A 74 1.26 -6.36 -30.11
CA GLN A 74 2.14 -5.34 -30.68
C GLN A 74 3.53 -5.90 -30.99
N LEU A 75 4.12 -6.63 -30.04
CA LEU A 75 5.44 -7.23 -30.18
C LEU A 75 5.49 -8.23 -31.35
N LEU A 76 4.45 -9.05 -31.49
CA LEU A 76 4.36 -10.06 -32.55
C LEU A 76 4.06 -9.46 -33.92
N ASN A 77 3.08 -8.55 -34.00
CA ASN A 77 2.48 -8.15 -35.27
C ASN A 77 3.00 -6.82 -35.82
N GLU A 78 3.51 -5.93 -34.96
CA GLU A 78 3.97 -4.60 -35.37
C GLU A 78 5.49 -4.44 -35.28
N LEU A 79 6.13 -5.14 -34.33
CA LEU A 79 7.56 -5.00 -34.02
C LEU A 79 8.38 -6.23 -34.42
N ASP A 80 7.74 -7.23 -35.04
CA ASP A 80 8.35 -8.47 -35.54
C ASP A 80 9.24 -9.21 -34.52
N VAL A 81 8.88 -9.14 -33.23
CA VAL A 81 9.61 -9.85 -32.16
C VAL A 81 9.23 -11.34 -32.21
N PRO A 82 10.21 -12.27 -32.34
CA PRO A 82 9.90 -13.70 -32.37
C PRO A 82 9.19 -14.15 -31.10
N HIS A 83 8.10 -14.91 -31.24
CA HIS A 83 7.31 -15.44 -30.11
C HIS A 83 8.16 -16.07 -29.01
N GLN A 84 9.19 -16.85 -29.39
CA GLN A 84 10.09 -17.51 -28.43
C GLN A 84 10.94 -16.56 -27.56
N LYS A 85 11.03 -15.28 -27.91
CA LYS A 85 11.70 -14.24 -27.12
C LYS A 85 10.75 -13.49 -26.20
N ILE A 86 9.44 -13.65 -26.36
CA ILE A 86 8.44 -12.93 -25.57
C ILE A 86 8.14 -13.74 -24.31
N VAL A 87 8.27 -13.10 -23.16
CA VAL A 87 8.01 -13.69 -21.85
C VAL A 87 6.89 -12.92 -21.15
N VAL A 88 5.80 -13.62 -20.84
CA VAL A 88 4.73 -13.09 -19.98
C VAL A 88 4.92 -13.71 -18.59
N PRO A 89 5.51 -12.98 -17.62
CA PRO A 89 5.81 -13.53 -16.32
C PRO A 89 4.52 -13.70 -15.49
N PRO A 90 4.47 -14.68 -14.57
CA PRO A 90 3.41 -14.75 -13.56
C PRO A 90 3.35 -13.45 -12.75
N LYS A 91 2.14 -13.01 -12.37
CA LYS A 91 1.94 -11.77 -11.57
C LYS A 91 2.76 -11.72 -10.29
N SER A 92 3.10 -12.87 -9.70
CA SER A 92 3.95 -12.98 -8.50
C SER A 92 5.39 -12.50 -8.74
N HIS A 93 5.93 -12.63 -9.95
CA HIS A 93 7.29 -12.19 -10.28
C HIS A 93 7.38 -10.67 -10.52
N LEU A 94 6.22 -10.01 -10.66
CA LEU A 94 6.06 -8.57 -10.87
C LEU A 94 5.74 -7.80 -9.57
N LYS A 95 5.65 -8.50 -8.43
CA LYS A 95 5.45 -7.94 -7.08
C LYS A 95 6.71 -8.15 -6.22
N LYS A 96 6.90 -7.33 -5.16
CA LYS A 96 7.92 -7.60 -4.12
C LYS A 96 7.67 -9.00 -3.57
N GLN A 97 8.66 -9.90 -3.68
CA GLN A 97 8.44 -11.35 -3.50
C GLN A 97 8.10 -11.78 -2.07
N THR A 98 8.34 -10.92 -1.08
CA THR A 98 8.10 -11.23 0.33
C THR A 98 7.34 -10.08 0.99
N PRO A 99 6.14 -10.34 1.57
CA PRO A 99 5.44 -9.37 2.41
C PRO A 99 6.36 -8.77 3.48
N PRO A 100 6.24 -7.46 3.77
CA PRO A 100 7.18 -6.75 4.63
C PRO A 100 7.26 -7.33 6.04
N PHE A 101 6.17 -7.92 6.55
CA PHE A 101 6.14 -8.45 7.91
C PHE A 101 6.75 -9.84 8.08
N TYR A 102 7.22 -10.50 7.02
CA TYR A 102 8.16 -11.62 7.20
C TYR A 102 9.54 -11.14 7.66
N ASN A 103 9.92 -9.89 7.37
CA ASN A 103 11.09 -9.27 7.99
C ASN A 103 10.76 -8.96 9.45
N ALA A 104 11.45 -9.63 10.39
CA ALA A 104 11.18 -9.51 11.81
C ALA A 104 11.40 -8.08 12.35
N ALA A 105 12.37 -7.34 11.80
CA ALA A 105 12.63 -5.95 12.17
C ALA A 105 11.51 -5.02 11.69
N SER A 106 11.03 -5.19 10.44
CA SER A 106 9.85 -4.47 9.93
C SER A 106 8.59 -4.77 10.73
N ARG A 107 8.36 -6.05 11.07
CA ARG A 107 7.21 -6.42 11.92
C ARG A 107 7.33 -5.83 13.32
N GLN A 108 8.54 -5.75 13.87
CA GLN A 108 8.78 -5.07 15.15
C GLN A 108 8.53 -3.56 15.05
N LEU A 109 8.96 -2.90 13.97
CA LEU A 109 8.62 -1.51 13.73
C LEU A 109 7.11 -1.31 13.64
N GLY A 110 6.39 -2.19 12.94
CA GLY A 110 4.94 -2.17 12.87
C GLY A 110 4.28 -2.29 14.25
N ARG A 111 4.77 -3.17 15.12
CA ARG A 111 4.28 -3.27 16.50
C ARG A 111 4.52 -2.01 17.31
N ASN A 112 5.67 -1.35 17.13
CA ASN A 112 6.00 -0.09 17.79
C ASN A 112 5.07 1.03 17.32
N ILE A 113 4.89 1.17 15.99
CA ILE A 113 3.95 2.12 15.37
C ILE A 113 2.55 1.94 15.99
N ILE A 114 2.02 0.72 16.01
CA ILE A 114 0.69 0.45 16.56
C ILE A 114 0.61 0.84 18.03
N SER A 115 1.60 0.43 18.83
CA SER A 115 1.60 0.64 20.27
C SER A 115 1.71 2.11 20.65
N GLU A 116 2.62 2.85 20.01
CA GLU A 116 2.89 4.25 20.31
C GLU A 116 1.73 5.15 19.84
N LEU A 117 1.26 4.99 18.60
CA LEU A 117 0.11 5.75 18.09
C LEU A 117 -1.15 5.49 18.92
N SER A 118 -1.42 4.23 19.29
CA SER A 118 -2.56 3.90 20.14
C SER A 118 -2.44 4.55 21.52
N SER A 119 -1.24 4.55 22.12
CA SER A 119 -1.01 5.15 23.43
C SER A 119 -1.22 6.67 23.41
N ILE A 120 -0.69 7.36 22.38
CA ILE A 120 -0.88 8.80 22.19
C ILE A 120 -2.38 9.10 22.00
N ALA A 121 -3.05 8.38 21.09
CA ALA A 121 -4.47 8.60 20.80
C ALA A 121 -5.36 8.37 22.04
N ILE A 122 -5.10 7.33 22.84
CA ILE A 122 -5.83 7.08 24.10
C ILE A 122 -5.62 8.23 25.08
N ASN A 123 -4.38 8.69 25.27
CA ASN A 123 -4.08 9.79 26.19
C ASN A 123 -4.73 11.11 25.75
N GLU A 124 -4.84 11.34 24.45
CA GLU A 124 -5.48 12.53 23.87
C GLU A 124 -7.00 12.37 23.68
N SER A 125 -7.58 11.24 24.08
CA SER A 125 -9.00 10.91 23.87
C SER A 125 -9.43 11.00 22.39
N VAL A 126 -8.53 10.63 21.48
CA VAL A 126 -8.77 10.55 20.04
C VAL A 126 -9.22 9.12 19.68
N PRO A 127 -10.41 8.93 19.08
CA PRO A 127 -10.86 7.64 18.61
C PRO A 127 -10.09 7.23 17.34
N LEU A 128 -9.13 6.33 17.52
CA LEU A 128 -8.21 5.83 16.51
C LEU A 128 -8.16 4.31 16.57
N VAL A 129 -9.04 3.65 15.84
CA VAL A 129 -9.22 2.19 15.93
C VAL A 129 -8.40 1.46 14.88
N LEU A 130 -7.91 0.26 15.21
CA LEU A 130 -7.37 -0.65 14.20
C LEU A 130 -8.50 -1.12 13.26
N ASP A 131 -8.20 -1.25 11.97
CA ASP A 131 -9.16 -1.68 10.95
C ASP A 131 -8.59 -2.83 10.10
N PHE A 132 -9.42 -3.42 9.23
CA PHE A 132 -9.06 -4.41 8.21
C PHE A 132 -8.08 -5.51 8.67
N GLY A 133 -6.98 -5.73 7.92
CA GLY A 133 -6.02 -6.81 8.13
C GLY A 133 -5.28 -6.67 9.45
N THR A 134 -5.00 -5.44 9.87
CA THR A 134 -4.38 -5.14 11.16
C THR A 134 -5.27 -5.57 12.32
N LEU A 135 -6.54 -5.14 12.32
CA LEU A 135 -7.50 -5.57 13.34
C LEU A 135 -7.67 -7.10 13.35
N LEU A 136 -7.77 -7.71 12.15
CA LEU A 136 -7.89 -9.15 11.99
C LEU A 136 -6.71 -9.87 12.65
N GLY A 137 -5.48 -9.43 12.41
CA GLY A 137 -4.27 -9.96 13.03
C GLY A 137 -4.30 -9.87 14.55
N ILE A 138 -4.57 -8.67 15.09
CA ILE A 138 -4.60 -8.47 16.54
C ILE A 138 -5.66 -9.34 17.22
N ILE A 139 -6.84 -9.49 16.63
CA ILE A 139 -7.92 -10.28 17.23
C ILE A 139 -7.69 -11.79 17.05
N ARG A 140 -7.32 -12.25 15.86
CA ARG A 140 -7.20 -13.67 15.51
C ARG A 140 -5.83 -14.26 15.91
N ASP A 141 -4.76 -13.62 15.45
CA ASP A 141 -3.39 -14.14 15.53
C ASP A 141 -2.62 -13.58 16.73
N LYS A 142 -3.20 -12.58 17.42
CA LYS A 142 -2.61 -11.86 18.55
C LYS A 142 -1.34 -11.07 18.21
N ASP A 143 -1.07 -10.87 16.92
CA ASP A 143 0.01 -10.06 16.38
C ASP A 143 -0.33 -9.64 14.95
N ILE A 144 0.52 -8.82 14.34
CA ILE A 144 0.46 -8.49 12.91
C ILE A 144 0.59 -9.77 12.07
N ILE A 145 -0.26 -9.91 11.06
CA ILE A 145 -0.24 -11.06 10.13
C ILE A 145 1.06 -11.02 9.32
N GLU A 146 1.85 -12.10 9.33
CA GLU A 146 3.18 -12.08 8.69
C GLU A 146 3.15 -11.86 7.16
N TRP A 147 2.02 -12.22 6.53
CA TRP A 147 1.81 -12.05 5.09
C TRP A 147 0.98 -10.83 4.72
N ASP A 148 0.65 -9.95 5.68
CA ASP A 148 0.09 -8.61 5.39
C ASP A 148 1.18 -7.68 4.87
N ASP A 149 0.77 -6.57 4.26
CA ASP A 149 1.67 -5.60 3.65
C ASP A 149 1.57 -4.16 4.18
N ASP A 150 0.60 -3.86 5.05
CA ASP A 150 0.42 -2.55 5.65
C ASP A 150 -0.18 -2.58 7.07
N ILE A 151 -0.37 -1.40 7.64
CA ILE A 151 -1.04 -1.17 8.92
C ILE A 151 -2.23 -0.26 8.68
N ASP A 152 -3.41 -0.64 9.15
CA ASP A 152 -4.65 0.09 8.93
C ASP A 152 -5.25 0.61 10.23
N PHE A 153 -5.47 1.92 10.26
CA PHE A 153 -6.27 2.62 11.26
C PHE A 153 -7.50 3.27 10.63
N SER A 154 -8.53 3.46 11.45
CA SER A 154 -9.73 4.20 11.11
C SER A 154 -10.06 5.23 12.19
N MET A 155 -10.62 6.35 11.76
CA MET A 155 -11.03 7.46 12.62
C MET A 155 -12.37 8.05 12.16
N PRO A 156 -13.20 8.62 13.03
CA PRO A 156 -14.33 9.44 12.59
C PRO A 156 -13.81 10.67 11.83
N THR A 157 -14.46 11.05 10.73
CA THR A 157 -13.98 12.11 9.82
C THR A 157 -13.71 13.46 10.50
N HIS A 158 -14.45 13.80 11.57
CA HIS A 158 -14.25 15.05 12.31
C HIS A 158 -13.01 15.06 13.22
N TYR A 159 -12.36 13.90 13.43
CA TYR A 159 -11.09 13.78 14.17
C TYR A 159 -9.85 13.84 13.26
N PHE A 160 -10.01 14.09 11.95
CA PHE A 160 -8.89 14.10 11.00
C PHE A 160 -7.70 14.94 11.46
N GLN A 161 -7.95 16.17 11.95
CA GLN A 161 -6.88 17.04 12.46
C GLN A 161 -6.28 16.52 13.77
N SER A 162 -7.08 15.96 14.67
CA SER A 162 -6.56 15.37 15.91
C SER A 162 -5.66 14.17 15.62
N VAL A 163 -6.01 13.34 14.63
CA VAL A 163 -5.16 12.22 14.21
C VAL A 163 -3.87 12.69 13.55
N LEU A 164 -3.90 13.81 12.81
CA LEU A 164 -2.65 14.44 12.34
C LEU A 164 -1.75 14.83 13.51
N ASN A 165 -2.29 15.44 14.55
CA ASN A 165 -1.52 15.81 15.74
C ASN A 165 -0.94 14.57 16.45
N VAL A 166 -1.70 13.46 16.53
CA VAL A 166 -1.21 12.18 17.07
C VAL A 166 -0.03 11.65 16.25
N ILE A 167 -0.12 11.72 14.91
CA ILE A 167 0.97 11.30 14.01
C ILE A 167 2.19 12.20 14.15
N GLU A 168 1.99 13.52 14.24
CA GLU A 168 3.06 14.49 14.48
C GLU A 168 3.78 14.20 15.80
N ALA A 169 3.04 14.00 16.90
CA ALA A 169 3.60 13.63 18.19
C ALA A 169 4.34 12.27 18.14
N PHE A 170 3.84 11.30 17.37
CA PHE A 170 4.55 10.03 17.15
C PHE A 170 5.89 10.27 16.43
N VAL A 171 5.88 11.02 15.32
CA VAL A 171 7.09 11.31 14.53
C VAL A 171 8.12 12.09 15.36
N GLU A 172 7.68 13.06 16.15
CA GLU A 172 8.55 13.87 17.02
C GLU A 172 9.22 13.02 18.13
N ASN A 173 8.48 12.08 18.71
CA ASN A 173 9.00 11.21 19.77
C ASN A 173 9.86 10.06 19.21
N ASN A 174 9.66 9.68 17.94
CA ASN A 174 10.39 8.61 17.29
C ASN A 174 11.69 9.13 16.66
N VAL A 175 12.64 9.53 17.51
CA VAL A 175 14.01 9.92 17.12
C VAL A 175 14.80 8.66 16.74
N SER A 176 14.43 8.06 15.61
CA SER A 176 15.16 6.98 14.97
C SER A 176 15.98 7.53 13.79
N ASN A 177 16.82 6.68 13.18
CA ASN A 177 17.50 7.01 11.93
C ASN A 177 16.53 7.00 10.72
N LEU A 178 15.22 6.86 10.95
CA LEU A 178 14.22 6.85 9.90
C LEU A 178 13.80 8.27 9.55
N THR A 179 13.58 8.52 8.26
CA THR A 179 12.91 9.75 7.82
C THR A 179 11.44 9.47 7.60
N TRP A 180 10.57 10.20 8.29
CA TRP A 180 9.13 10.04 8.15
C TRP A 180 8.56 10.95 7.07
N LYS A 181 7.54 10.46 6.37
CA LYS A 181 6.78 11.20 5.38
C LYS A 181 5.29 11.00 5.63
N VAL A 182 4.57 12.12 5.72
CA VAL A 182 3.12 12.14 5.89
C VAL A 182 2.47 12.69 4.62
N SER A 183 1.51 11.94 4.08
CA SER A 183 0.69 12.34 2.95
C SER A 183 -0.79 12.35 3.34
N LYS A 184 -1.51 13.39 2.95
CA LYS A 184 -2.92 13.65 3.26
C LYS A 184 -3.72 13.54 1.97
N THR A 185 -4.82 12.79 2.00
CA THR A 185 -5.79 12.74 0.91
C THR A 185 -6.98 13.62 1.26
N LEU A 186 -7.29 14.56 0.38
CA LEU A 186 -8.40 15.50 0.50
C LEU A 186 -9.41 15.30 -0.63
N ASP A 187 -10.69 15.53 -0.35
CA ASP A 187 -11.72 15.63 -1.39
C ASP A 187 -11.77 17.01 -2.05
N LYS A 188 -12.60 17.19 -3.09
CA LYS A 188 -12.78 18.47 -3.79
C LYS A 188 -13.24 19.64 -2.91
N LYS A 189 -13.74 19.37 -1.71
CA LYS A 189 -14.16 20.37 -0.72
C LYS A 189 -13.07 20.64 0.33
N ASN A 190 -11.86 20.13 0.12
CA ASN A 190 -10.73 20.20 1.07
C ASN A 190 -10.97 19.44 2.38
N ARG A 191 -11.91 18.50 2.42
CA ARG A 191 -12.11 17.65 3.60
C ARG A 191 -11.09 16.52 3.60
N GLY A 192 -10.43 16.30 4.73
CA GLY A 192 -9.50 15.20 4.93
C GLY A 192 -10.22 13.85 5.00
N ILE A 193 -9.82 12.92 4.14
CA ILE A 193 -10.42 11.59 4.06
C ILE A 193 -9.45 10.46 4.35
N GLY A 194 -8.14 10.67 4.18
CA GLY A 194 -7.13 9.67 4.49
C GLY A 194 -5.77 10.27 4.78
N ILE A 195 -4.97 9.58 5.56
CA ILE A 195 -3.57 9.93 5.85
C ILE A 195 -2.73 8.68 5.60
N VAL A 196 -1.54 8.85 5.05
CA VAL A 196 -0.55 7.79 4.87
C VAL A 196 0.74 8.24 5.54
N LEU A 197 1.23 7.41 6.45
CA LEU A 197 2.56 7.53 7.05
C LEU A 197 3.48 6.51 6.38
N GLU A 198 4.57 7.02 5.83
CA GLU A 198 5.65 6.25 5.20
C GLU A 198 6.96 6.58 5.91
N PHE A 199 7.94 5.69 5.79
CA PHE A 199 9.28 5.91 6.34
C PHE A 199 10.35 5.58 5.30
N ASP A 200 11.52 6.18 5.46
CA ASP A 200 12.73 5.90 4.69
C ASP A 200 13.78 5.36 5.66
N ASP A 201 14.30 4.17 5.38
CA ASP A 201 15.36 3.54 6.17
C ASP A 201 16.70 3.68 5.43
N PRO A 202 17.59 4.61 5.83
CA PRO A 202 18.86 4.82 5.15
C PRO A 202 19.79 3.61 5.26
N LEU A 203 19.57 2.71 6.22
CA LEU A 203 20.36 1.49 6.41
C LEU A 203 19.79 0.29 5.62
N ASN A 204 18.60 0.43 5.03
CA ASN A 204 17.92 -0.60 4.24
C ASN A 204 17.79 -1.97 4.96
N ASN A 205 17.62 -1.94 6.28
CA ASN A 205 17.37 -3.12 7.12
C ASN A 205 15.88 -3.49 7.17
N LEU A 206 15.02 -2.50 6.92
CA LEU A 206 13.58 -2.63 6.98
C LEU A 206 12.98 -2.81 5.59
N ALA A 207 12.14 -3.84 5.44
CA ALA A 207 11.19 -3.91 4.35
C ALA A 207 10.14 -2.79 4.49
N GLN A 208 9.95 -2.05 3.40
CA GLN A 208 8.98 -0.94 3.29
C GLN A 208 7.53 -1.41 3.41
N PHE A 209 6.74 -0.70 4.21
CA PHE A 209 5.29 -0.84 4.35
C PHE A 209 4.66 0.52 4.66
N LYS A 210 3.33 0.61 4.59
CA LYS A 210 2.59 1.86 4.86
C LYS A 210 1.77 1.73 6.13
N THR A 211 1.56 2.84 6.83
CA THR A 211 0.51 2.94 7.84
C THR A 211 -0.56 3.90 7.33
N THR A 212 -1.77 3.41 7.17
CA THR A 212 -2.91 4.18 6.65
C THR A 212 -3.85 4.58 7.78
N PHE A 213 -4.43 5.76 7.67
CA PHE A 213 -5.44 6.27 8.59
C PHE A 213 -6.63 6.73 7.77
N SER A 214 -7.72 5.98 7.85
CA SER A 214 -8.89 6.18 7.01
C SER A 214 -10.00 6.88 7.76
N ALA A 215 -10.50 7.98 7.20
CA ALA A 215 -11.67 8.64 7.75
C ALA A 215 -12.93 7.82 7.45
N ARG A 216 -13.81 7.74 8.44
CA ARG A 216 -15.13 7.13 8.35
C ARG A 216 -16.22 8.15 8.66
N GLU A 217 -17.33 8.07 7.93
CA GLU A 217 -18.50 8.93 8.11
C GLU A 217 -19.74 8.08 8.31
N VAL A 218 -20.57 8.43 9.30
CA VAL A 218 -21.85 7.75 9.53
C VAL A 218 -22.91 8.34 8.61
N LYS A 219 -23.55 7.49 7.81
CA LYS A 219 -24.62 7.85 6.89
C LYS A 219 -25.57 6.68 6.72
N ASP A 220 -26.88 6.93 6.84
CA ASP A 220 -27.94 5.96 6.58
C ASP A 220 -27.75 4.61 7.33
N GLY A 221 -27.36 4.65 8.61
CA GLY A 221 -27.13 3.46 9.44
C GLY A 221 -25.79 2.75 9.18
N LYS A 222 -24.94 3.30 8.31
CA LYS A 222 -23.64 2.73 7.91
C LYS A 222 -22.50 3.64 8.32
N SER A 223 -21.38 3.05 8.72
CA SER A 223 -20.07 3.70 8.76
C SER A 223 -19.39 3.49 7.40
N ILE A 224 -19.26 4.58 6.64
CA ILE A 224 -18.73 4.64 5.27
C ILE A 224 -17.22 4.90 5.32
N HIS A 225 -16.43 4.03 4.68
CA HIS A 225 -14.99 4.25 4.51
C HIS A 225 -14.75 5.28 3.40
N LEU A 226 -14.29 6.49 3.77
CA LEU A 226 -14.23 7.62 2.85
C LEU A 226 -13.17 7.49 1.75
N PRO A 227 -11.93 6.98 2.00
CA PRO A 227 -10.93 6.82 0.94
C PRO A 227 -11.39 5.93 -0.22
N SER A 228 -12.28 4.97 0.04
CA SER A 228 -12.86 4.09 -0.98
C SER A 228 -14.23 4.56 -1.48
N LEU A 229 -14.65 5.77 -1.11
CA LEU A 229 -15.97 6.34 -1.41
C LEU A 229 -17.13 5.42 -1.02
N GLY A 230 -16.94 4.66 0.07
CA GLY A 230 -17.93 3.75 0.60
C GLY A 230 -17.94 2.35 0.01
N MET A 231 -17.05 1.99 -0.93
CA MET A 231 -16.89 0.60 -1.38
C MET A 231 -16.81 -0.38 -0.20
N TRP A 232 -16.01 -0.03 0.82
CA TRP A 232 -16.12 -0.65 2.13
C TRP A 232 -17.02 0.17 3.05
N PHE A 233 -17.86 -0.54 3.79
CA PHE A 233 -18.72 0.03 4.80
C PHE A 233 -18.88 -0.97 5.95
N ALA A 234 -19.51 -0.55 7.02
CA ALA A 234 -19.94 -1.42 8.11
C ALA A 234 -21.24 -0.90 8.71
N PRO A 235 -22.01 -1.71 9.46
CA PRO A 235 -23.05 -1.20 10.34
C PRO A 235 -22.46 -0.13 11.29
N GLU A 236 -23.12 1.03 11.40
CA GLU A 236 -22.60 2.16 12.19
C GLU A 236 -22.32 1.79 13.65
N LYS A 237 -23.06 0.82 14.21
CA LYS A 237 -22.93 0.37 15.59
C LYS A 237 -21.48 0.01 15.96
N HIS A 238 -20.68 -0.50 15.02
CA HIS A 238 -19.28 -0.89 15.26
C HIS A 238 -18.34 0.32 15.41
N PHE A 239 -18.74 1.48 14.90
CA PHE A 239 -17.93 2.70 14.85
C PHE A 239 -18.55 3.89 15.60
N ASN A 240 -19.67 3.70 16.31
CA ASN A 240 -20.28 4.70 17.19
C ASN A 240 -19.54 4.87 18.54
N GLY A 241 -18.48 4.10 18.74
CA GLY A 241 -17.59 4.16 19.89
C GLY A 241 -16.36 3.29 19.65
N THR A 242 -15.50 3.19 20.66
CA THR A 242 -14.30 2.36 20.62
C THR A 242 -14.32 1.36 21.78
N ALA A 243 -13.72 0.19 21.55
CA ALA A 243 -13.39 -0.77 22.60
C ALA A 243 -11.87 -0.76 22.83
N LEU A 244 -11.44 -1.09 24.06
CA LEU A 244 -10.03 -1.27 24.38
C LEU A 244 -9.70 -2.75 24.44
N VAL A 245 -8.60 -3.13 23.78
CA VAL A 245 -8.04 -4.48 23.82
C VAL A 245 -6.62 -4.40 24.36
N ASN A 246 -6.32 -5.23 25.35
CA ASN A 246 -4.95 -5.41 25.81
C ASN A 246 -4.18 -6.19 24.75
N TRP A 247 -3.09 -5.64 24.25
CA TRP A 247 -2.24 -6.27 23.26
C TRP A 247 -0.78 -6.12 23.67
N ASN A 248 -0.11 -7.26 23.89
CA ASN A 248 1.22 -7.30 24.51
C ASN A 248 1.26 -6.47 25.81
N THR A 249 2.08 -5.42 25.86
CA THR A 249 2.24 -4.52 27.00
C THR A 249 1.49 -3.19 26.84
N CYS A 250 0.69 -3.02 25.79
CA CYS A 250 -0.07 -1.79 25.52
C CYS A 250 -1.58 -2.06 25.41
N GLN A 251 -2.34 -0.98 25.28
CA GLN A 251 -3.76 -1.03 24.93
C GLN A 251 -3.93 -0.44 23.53
N VAL A 252 -4.78 -1.08 22.74
CA VAL A 252 -5.16 -0.60 21.41
C VAL A 252 -6.66 -0.38 21.36
N GLN A 253 -7.09 0.62 20.57
CA GLN A 253 -8.51 0.85 20.33
C GLN A 253 -8.97 0.01 19.14
N THR A 254 -10.17 -0.56 19.23
CA THR A 254 -10.80 -1.34 18.16
C THR A 254 -12.25 -0.88 17.95
N PRO A 255 -12.87 -1.22 16.80
CA PRO A 255 -14.31 -1.07 16.62
C PRO A 255 -15.05 -1.88 17.68
N VAL A 256 -16.15 -1.37 18.22
CA VAL A 256 -16.93 -2.12 19.20
C VAL A 256 -17.49 -3.40 18.56
N GLN A 257 -17.54 -4.48 19.35
CA GLN A 257 -17.92 -5.81 18.85
C GLN A 257 -17.02 -6.26 17.66
N SER A 258 -15.71 -6.13 17.80
CA SER A 258 -14.75 -6.32 16.68
C SER A 258 -14.91 -7.67 15.97
N SER A 259 -15.25 -8.75 16.68
CA SER A 259 -15.51 -10.06 16.06
C SER A 259 -16.75 -10.08 15.15
N GLU A 260 -17.81 -9.34 15.50
CA GLU A 260 -18.97 -9.19 14.62
C GLU A 260 -18.62 -8.34 13.39
N TYR A 261 -17.82 -7.29 13.59
CA TYR A 261 -17.33 -6.47 12.48
C TYR A 261 -16.44 -7.28 11.52
N LEU A 262 -15.50 -8.07 12.03
CA LEU A 262 -14.65 -8.94 11.21
C LEU A 262 -15.48 -10.00 10.48
N ALA A 263 -16.51 -10.56 11.12
CA ALA A 263 -17.45 -11.49 10.48
C ALA A 263 -18.27 -10.81 9.37
N PHE A 264 -18.65 -9.55 9.56
CA PHE A 264 -19.30 -8.74 8.53
C PHE A 264 -18.34 -8.51 7.35
N LEU A 265 -17.09 -8.15 7.62
CA LEU A 265 -16.12 -7.78 6.58
C LEU A 265 -15.63 -8.99 5.76
N TYR A 266 -15.25 -10.08 6.44
CA TYR A 266 -14.58 -11.24 5.84
C TYR A 266 -15.45 -12.50 5.75
N GLY A 267 -16.69 -12.45 6.26
CA GLY A 267 -17.60 -13.59 6.32
C GLY A 267 -17.48 -14.40 7.61
N SER A 268 -18.35 -15.39 7.77
CA SER A 268 -18.44 -16.19 8.99
C SER A 268 -17.18 -17.01 9.32
N ASP A 269 -16.32 -17.25 8.32
CA ASP A 269 -15.06 -17.98 8.43
C ASP A 269 -13.83 -17.06 8.59
N TRP A 270 -14.03 -15.79 8.97
CA TRP A 270 -12.95 -14.80 9.18
C TRP A 270 -11.83 -15.27 10.11
N ASN A 271 -12.15 -16.17 11.05
CA ASN A 271 -11.20 -16.74 11.99
C ASN A 271 -10.33 -17.86 11.39
N VAL A 272 -10.57 -18.26 10.14
CA VAL A 272 -9.74 -19.20 9.39
C VAL A 272 -8.70 -18.41 8.58
N PRO A 273 -7.39 -18.61 8.79
CA PRO A 273 -6.36 -17.90 8.05
C PRO A 273 -6.45 -18.13 6.53
N LYS A 274 -6.54 -17.03 5.77
CA LYS A 274 -6.46 -17.00 4.31
C LYS A 274 -5.26 -16.14 3.91
N LYS A 275 -4.26 -16.75 3.25
CA LYS A 275 -3.02 -16.04 2.88
C LYS A 275 -3.15 -15.15 1.65
N ASN A 276 -4.01 -15.53 0.72
CA ASN A 276 -4.17 -14.86 -0.58
C ASN A 276 -5.57 -14.24 -0.66
N ILE A 277 -5.88 -13.31 0.25
CA ILE A 277 -7.15 -12.58 0.21
C ILE A 277 -7.18 -11.72 -1.06
N THR A 278 -8.31 -11.75 -1.74
CA THR A 278 -8.62 -10.99 -2.94
C THR A 278 -9.84 -10.10 -2.69
N PHE A 279 -10.14 -9.20 -3.61
CA PHE A 279 -11.34 -8.35 -3.51
C PHE A 279 -12.64 -9.16 -3.37
N THR A 280 -12.70 -10.37 -3.93
CA THR A 280 -13.89 -11.23 -3.88
C THR A 280 -14.04 -11.97 -2.55
N ASP A 281 -13.03 -11.94 -1.67
CA ASP A 281 -13.09 -12.57 -0.35
C ASP A 281 -13.75 -11.68 0.71
N TYR A 282 -13.96 -10.38 0.42
CA TYR A 282 -14.75 -9.50 1.28
C TYR A 282 -16.23 -9.85 1.15
N ALA A 283 -16.86 -10.21 2.28
CA ALA A 283 -18.24 -10.66 2.30
C ALA A 283 -19.24 -9.51 2.04
N ASN A 284 -18.85 -8.28 2.40
CA ASN A 284 -19.70 -7.10 2.24
C ASN A 284 -18.91 -5.93 1.66
N THR A 285 -19.20 -5.61 0.40
CA THR A 285 -18.76 -4.40 -0.29
C THR A 285 -19.96 -3.82 -1.05
N GLN A 286 -19.83 -2.57 -1.50
CA GLN A 286 -20.77 -1.96 -2.43
C GLN A 286 -20.04 -1.45 -3.67
N VAL A 287 -20.78 -1.39 -4.78
CA VAL A 287 -20.26 -0.86 -6.03
C VAL A 287 -20.06 0.65 -5.89
N VAL A 288 -18.91 1.13 -6.36
CA VAL A 288 -18.58 2.54 -6.54
C VAL A 288 -18.08 2.69 -7.96
N GLU A 289 -18.73 3.55 -8.74
CA GLU A 289 -18.37 3.78 -10.13
C GLU A 289 -17.11 4.63 -10.25
N PHE A 290 -16.31 4.40 -11.30
CA PHE A 290 -15.09 5.18 -11.52
C PHE A 290 -15.37 6.69 -11.72
N SER A 291 -16.56 7.03 -12.25
CA SER A 291 -17.02 8.42 -12.33
C SER A 291 -17.13 9.09 -10.96
N GLU A 292 -17.51 8.33 -9.93
CA GLU A 292 -17.61 8.87 -8.56
C GLU A 292 -16.24 9.27 -8.01
N PHE A 293 -15.17 8.54 -8.36
CA PHE A 293 -13.79 8.94 -8.02
C PHE A 293 -13.37 10.23 -8.70
N LYS A 294 -13.71 10.41 -9.97
CA LYS A 294 -13.47 11.68 -10.68
C LYS A 294 -14.26 12.82 -10.05
N ASP A 295 -15.53 12.58 -9.74
CA ASP A 295 -16.43 13.58 -9.16
C ASP A 295 -16.04 13.92 -7.71
N ALA A 296 -15.44 12.99 -6.97
CA ALA A 296 -14.91 13.24 -5.64
C ALA A 296 -13.70 14.20 -5.68
N GLY A 297 -12.98 14.26 -6.81
CA GLY A 297 -11.85 15.16 -7.02
C GLY A 297 -10.75 14.97 -5.98
N LEU A 298 -10.43 13.70 -5.69
CA LEU A 298 -9.44 13.35 -4.68
C LEU A 298 -8.05 13.87 -5.07
N ARG A 299 -7.38 14.51 -4.11
CA ARG A 299 -5.99 14.95 -4.28
C ARG A 299 -5.14 14.56 -3.09
N VAL A 300 -3.86 14.32 -3.34
CA VAL A 300 -2.88 14.02 -2.32
C VAL A 300 -1.97 15.22 -2.12
N GLU A 301 -1.87 15.67 -0.87
CA GLU A 301 -0.90 16.66 -0.41
C GLU A 301 0.16 15.90 0.40
N SER A 302 1.44 16.18 0.18
CA SER A 302 2.53 15.52 0.92
C SER A 302 3.36 16.57 1.63
N ASP A 303 3.57 16.37 2.92
CA ASP A 303 4.49 17.23 3.68
C ASP A 303 5.94 16.95 3.23
N LYS A 304 6.83 17.93 3.37
CA LYS A 304 8.26 17.74 3.11
C LYS A 304 8.80 16.68 4.09
N LYS A 305 9.74 15.83 3.63
CA LYS A 305 10.43 14.83 4.47
C LYS A 305 10.86 15.48 5.79
N ILE A 306 10.39 14.94 6.93
CA ILE A 306 10.80 15.40 8.26
C ILE A 306 12.05 14.63 8.63
N ASP A 307 13.22 15.24 8.40
CA ASP A 307 14.51 14.70 8.80
C ASP A 307 14.79 15.05 10.27
N MET A 308 14.58 14.08 11.16
CA MET A 308 14.82 14.24 12.59
C MET A 308 16.29 14.10 12.98
N SER A 309 17.19 13.72 12.05
CA SER A 309 18.64 13.62 12.33
C SER A 309 19.31 14.99 12.59
N LEU A 310 18.60 16.08 12.31
CA LEU A 310 19.05 17.46 12.52
C LEU A 310 18.48 18.12 13.79
N VAL A 311 17.61 17.45 14.55
CA VAL A 311 16.92 18.04 15.71
C VAL A 311 17.70 17.87 17.04
N SER A 312 18.86 17.19 17.02
CA SER A 312 19.77 17.19 18.18
C SER A 312 20.63 18.47 18.21
N LYS A 313 20.07 19.58 18.71
CA LYS A 313 20.83 20.70 19.28
C LYS A 313 20.12 21.30 20.49
#